data_AF-A0AB38Z872-F1
#
_entry.id   AF-A0AB38Z872-F1
#
_cell.length_a   1.000
_cell.length_b   1.000
_cell.length_c   1.000
_cell.angle_alpha   90.00
_cell.angle_beta   90.00
_cell.angle_gamma   90.00
#
_symmetry.space_group_name_H-M   'P 1'
#
loop_
_entity.id
_entity.type
_entity.pdbx_description
1 polymer ?
#
loop_
_entity_poly.entity_id
_entity_poly.type
_entity_poly.pdbx_seq_one_letter_code
_entity_poly.pdbx_strand_id
1 'polypeptide(L)'
;MSSDETLENIRALDKKLEENTEQRNVLVGLMTKGYLEPAVYNKSNNELLQEAERLRRQKESITRFLNNGFQNLSEVSALLQYATKASMLEGFDGELFARFVERVLVYSRAEIGFELKCGITLKERLVR
;
A
#
# COMPACT_ATOMS: atom_id res chain seq x y z
N MET A 1 -10.67 6.75 9.21
CA MET A 1 -9.49 6.32 9.97
C MET A 1 -8.44 7.40 9.84
N SER A 2 -7.91 7.89 10.96
CA SER A 2 -6.88 8.94 10.96
C SER A 2 -5.52 8.33 10.57
N SER A 3 -4.62 9.13 9.98
CA SER A 3 -3.24 8.70 9.69
C SER A 3 -2.54 8.21 10.97
N ASP A 4 -2.83 8.83 12.12
CA ASP A 4 -2.30 8.43 13.43
C ASP A 4 -2.78 7.04 13.87
N GLU A 5 -4.06 6.74 13.68
CA GLU A 5 -4.64 5.42 14.00
C GLU A 5 -3.98 4.32 13.16
N THR A 6 -3.61 4.63 11.93
CA THR A 6 -2.96 3.69 11.02
C THR A 6 -1.48 3.46 11.38
N LEU A 7 -0.78 4.51 11.83
CA LEU A 7 0.57 4.41 12.37
C LEU A 7 0.63 3.57 13.65
N GLU A 8 -0.33 3.75 14.56
CA GLU A 8 -0.44 2.94 15.78
C GLU A 8 -0.72 1.46 15.46
N ASN A 9 -1.54 1.18 14.45
CA ASN A 9 -1.76 -0.19 13.97
C ASN A 9 -0.49 -0.84 13.43
N ILE A 10 0.36 -0.11 12.70
CA ILE A 10 1.65 -0.62 12.22
C ILE A 10 2.58 -0.93 13.40
N ARG A 11 2.68 -0.03 14.39
CA ARG A 11 3.48 -0.25 15.59
C ARG A 11 3.03 -1.48 16.38
N ALA A 12 1.71 -1.68 16.50
CA ALA A 12 1.16 -2.86 17.15
C ALA A 12 1.50 -4.16 16.40
N LEU A 13 1.51 -4.13 15.06
CA LEU A 13 1.93 -5.28 14.25
C LEU A 13 3.43 -5.57 14.40
N ASP A 14 4.27 -4.54 14.47
CA ASP A 14 5.71 -4.69 14.71
C ASP A 14 6.01 -5.31 16.06
N LYS A 15 5.31 -4.86 17.11
CA LYS A 15 5.42 -5.47 18.44
C LYS A 15 5.06 -6.95 18.43
N LYS A 16 3.98 -7.34 17.73
CA LYS A 16 3.60 -8.75 17.61
C LYS A 16 4.62 -9.59 16.84
N LEU A 17 5.28 -9.02 15.83
CA LEU A 17 6.37 -9.70 15.10
C LEU A 17 7.60 -9.91 15.99
N GLU A 18 7.92 -8.95 16.85
CA GLU A 18 8.99 -9.04 17.84
C GLU A 18 8.68 -10.13 18.87
N GLU A 19 7.47 -10.11 19.46
CA GLU A 19 6.99 -11.15 20.39
C GLU A 19 7.02 -12.55 19.76
N ASN A 20 6.62 -12.69 18.49
CA ASN A 20 6.71 -13.97 17.76
C ASN A 20 8.16 -14.45 17.61
N THR A 21 9.08 -13.53 17.33
CA THR A 21 10.51 -13.83 17.21
C THR A 21 11.09 -14.28 18.56
N GLU A 22 10.72 -13.61 19.65
CA GLU A 22 11.10 -14.02 21.00
C GLU A 22 10.58 -15.43 21.35
N GLN A 23 9.31 -15.72 21.05
CA GLN A 23 8.72 -17.05 21.27
C GLN A 23 9.47 -18.14 20.50
N ARG A 24 9.88 -17.87 19.26
CA ARG A 24 10.71 -18.81 18.47
C ARG A 24 12.09 -19.03 19.09
N ASN A 25 12.72 -17.99 19.61
CA ASN A 25 14.00 -18.10 20.32
C ASN A 25 13.87 -18.95 21.59
N VAL A 26 12.78 -18.78 22.34
CA VAL A 26 12.47 -19.61 23.52
C VAL A 26 12.29 -21.08 23.11
N LEU A 27 11.53 -21.35 22.03
CA LEU A 27 11.34 -22.70 21.49
C LEU A 27 12.67 -23.38 21.13
N VAL A 28 13.57 -22.66 20.47
CA VAL A 28 14.92 -23.14 20.16
C VAL A 28 15.72 -23.43 21.44
N GLY A 29 15.61 -22.56 22.44
CA GLY A 29 16.26 -22.75 23.75
C GLY A 29 15.75 -23.99 24.48
N LEU A 30 14.45 -24.25 24.47
CA LEU A 30 13.84 -25.44 25.09
C LEU A 30 14.23 -26.73 24.35
N MET A 31 14.25 -26.69 23.01
CA MET A 31 14.65 -27.82 22.18
C MET A 31 16.13 -28.18 22.41
N THR A 32 17.03 -27.18 22.41
CA THR A 32 18.47 -27.42 22.60
C THR A 32 18.80 -27.98 23.99
N LYS A 33 18.01 -27.62 25.02
CA LYS A 33 18.16 -28.16 26.38
C LYS A 33 17.50 -29.53 26.56
N GLY A 34 16.84 -30.08 25.52
CA GLY A 34 16.17 -31.37 25.56
C GLY A 34 14.84 -31.38 26.32
N TYR A 35 14.28 -30.21 26.64
CA TYR A 35 12.99 -30.09 27.34
C TYR A 35 11.79 -30.20 26.40
N LEU A 36 12.02 -30.28 25.10
CA LEU A 36 10.97 -30.30 24.09
C LEU A 36 11.21 -31.45 23.11
N GLU A 37 10.17 -32.20 22.82
CA GLU A 37 10.24 -33.24 21.80
C GLU A 37 10.28 -32.62 20.39
N PRO A 38 11.04 -33.20 19.43
CA PRO A 38 11.15 -32.67 18.08
C PRO A 38 9.80 -32.45 17.37
N ALA A 39 8.83 -33.34 17.59
CA ALA A 39 7.50 -33.24 16.99
C ALA A 39 6.72 -32.00 17.50
N VAL A 40 6.80 -31.73 18.81
CA VAL A 40 6.17 -30.57 19.45
C VAL A 40 6.85 -29.29 18.97
N TYR A 41 8.19 -29.28 18.91
CA TYR A 41 8.97 -28.15 18.41
C TYR A 41 8.56 -27.79 16.98
N ASN A 42 8.54 -28.78 16.08
CA ASN A 42 8.21 -28.56 14.67
C ASN A 42 6.80 -27.99 14.50
N LYS A 43 5.83 -28.51 15.25
CA LYS A 43 4.45 -28.01 15.22
C LYS A 43 4.39 -26.54 15.66
N SER A 44 4.90 -26.22 16.85
CA SER A 44 4.83 -24.87 17.39
C SER A 44 5.65 -23.86 16.59
N ASN A 45 6.83 -24.26 16.08
CA ASN A 45 7.62 -23.39 15.21
C ASN A 45 6.91 -23.11 13.87
N ASN A 46 6.23 -24.10 13.28
CA ASN A 46 5.43 -23.88 12.06
C ASN A 46 4.24 -22.94 12.31
N GLU A 47 3.54 -23.08 13.45
CA GLU A 47 2.45 -22.16 13.84
C GLU A 47 2.97 -20.73 13.97
N LEU A 48 4.14 -20.54 14.62
CA LEU A 48 4.75 -19.21 14.75
C LEU A 48 5.20 -18.64 13.39
N LEU A 49 5.72 -19.46 12.48
CA LEU A 49 6.08 -19.02 11.14
C LEU A 49 4.85 -18.58 10.33
N GLN A 50 3.75 -19.33 10.41
CA GLN A 50 2.49 -18.95 9.76
C GLN A 50 1.93 -17.64 10.32
N GLU A 51 1.99 -17.47 11.64
CA GLU A 51 1.54 -16.23 12.28
C GLU A 51 2.41 -15.04 11.88
N ALA A 52 3.74 -15.20 11.85
CA ALA A 52 4.64 -14.15 11.40
C ALA A 52 4.39 -13.73 9.94
N GLU A 53 4.12 -14.70 9.07
CA GLU A 53 3.76 -14.44 7.67
C GLU A 53 2.42 -13.67 7.57
N ARG A 54 1.42 -14.06 8.36
CA ARG A 54 0.13 -13.37 8.42
C ARG A 54 0.30 -11.91 8.88
N LEU A 55 1.09 -11.68 9.93
CA LEU A 55 1.38 -10.35 10.47
C LEU A 55 2.12 -9.47 9.46
N ARG A 56 3.12 -10.03 8.75
CA ARG A 56 3.84 -9.30 7.68
C ARG A 56 2.91 -8.87 6.55
N ARG A 57 2.05 -9.76 6.06
CA ARG A 57 1.07 -9.44 5.01
C ARG A 57 0.11 -8.34 5.44
N GLN A 58 -0.37 -8.37 6.68
CA GLN A 58 -1.24 -7.32 7.22
C GLN A 58 -0.51 -5.97 7.26
N LYS A 59 0.73 -5.94 7.74
CA LYS A 59 1.55 -4.72 7.76
C LYS A 59 1.77 -4.17 6.35
N GLU A 60 2.19 -5.01 5.41
CA GLU A 60 2.39 -4.61 4.01
C GLU A 60 1.13 -4.06 3.35
N SER A 61 -0.03 -4.64 3.63
CA SER A 61 -1.31 -4.15 3.10
C SER A 61 -1.62 -2.75 3.62
N ILE A 62 -1.41 -2.52 4.91
CA ILE A 62 -1.66 -1.22 5.55
C ILE A 62 -0.65 -0.17 5.06
N THR A 63 0.63 -0.52 4.96
CA THR A 63 1.66 0.37 4.43
C THR A 63 1.41 0.72 2.97
N ARG A 64 0.98 -0.24 2.14
CA ARG A 64 0.57 0.04 0.75
C ARG A 64 -0.63 0.98 0.68
N PHE A 65 -1.63 0.78 1.55
CA PHE A 65 -2.78 1.66 1.63
C PHE A 65 -2.39 3.10 2.02
N LEU A 66 -1.52 3.26 3.01
CA LEU A 66 -0.99 4.58 3.40
C LEU A 66 -0.22 5.22 2.25
N ASN A 67 0.71 4.51 1.63
CA ASN A 67 1.49 5.05 0.52
C ASN A 67 0.59 5.50 -0.63
N ASN A 68 -0.40 4.70 -1.01
CA ASN A 68 -1.35 5.07 -2.06
C ASN A 68 -2.22 6.26 -1.63
N GLY A 69 -2.68 6.32 -0.38
CA GLY A 69 -3.46 7.43 0.15
C GLY A 69 -2.69 8.75 0.20
N PHE A 70 -1.42 8.72 0.64
CA PHE A 70 -0.56 9.91 0.72
C PHE A 70 -0.11 10.40 -0.65
N GLN A 71 0.26 9.49 -1.57
CA GLN A 71 0.58 9.84 -2.96
C GLN A 71 -0.62 10.47 -3.66
N ASN A 72 -1.82 9.92 -3.46
CA ASN A 72 -3.04 10.52 -3.99
C ASN A 72 -3.25 11.93 -3.42
N LEU A 73 -3.02 12.18 -2.13
CA LEU A 73 -3.30 13.48 -1.50
C LEU A 73 -2.32 14.58 -1.94
N SER A 74 -1.03 14.26 -2.12
CA SER A 74 -0.05 15.20 -2.69
C SER A 74 -0.35 15.51 -4.16
N GLU A 75 -0.72 14.50 -4.95
CA GLU A 75 -1.06 14.68 -6.36
C GLU A 75 -2.40 15.43 -6.54
N VAL A 76 -3.39 15.21 -5.66
CA VAL A 76 -4.62 16.03 -5.60
C VAL A 76 -4.27 17.48 -5.31
N SER A 77 -3.42 17.76 -4.32
CA SER A 77 -3.04 19.13 -3.95
C SER A 77 -2.31 19.84 -5.09
N ALA A 78 -1.37 19.16 -5.75
CA ALA A 78 -0.65 19.68 -6.90
C ALA A 78 -1.58 19.98 -8.09
N LEU A 79 -2.52 19.08 -8.39
CA LEU A 79 -3.49 19.26 -9.46
C LEU A 79 -4.45 20.43 -9.15
N LEU A 80 -4.95 20.52 -7.92
CA LEU A 80 -5.83 21.61 -7.50
C LEU A 80 -5.11 22.96 -7.56
N GLN A 81 -3.86 23.03 -7.08
CA GLN A 81 -3.06 24.25 -7.11
C GLN A 81 -2.80 24.72 -8.54
N TYR A 82 -2.51 23.77 -9.45
CA TYR A 82 -2.36 24.06 -10.87
C TYR A 82 -3.67 24.56 -11.47
N ALA A 83 -4.76 23.80 -11.36
CA ALA A 83 -6.05 24.13 -11.94
C ALA A 83 -6.63 25.46 -11.45
N THR A 84 -6.33 25.87 -10.21
CA THR A 84 -6.79 27.15 -9.65
C THR A 84 -6.05 28.36 -10.24
N LYS A 85 -4.81 28.18 -10.70
CA LYS A 85 -3.95 29.27 -11.18
C LYS A 85 -3.76 29.29 -12.69
N ALA A 86 -3.92 28.13 -13.34
CA ALA A 86 -3.73 27.98 -14.76
C ALA A 86 -4.87 28.64 -15.54
N SER A 87 -4.52 29.36 -16.60
CA SER A 87 -5.47 29.74 -17.64
C SER A 87 -5.86 28.52 -18.47
N MET A 88 -7.00 28.60 -19.16
CA MET A 88 -7.37 27.61 -20.17
C MET A 88 -6.21 27.40 -21.14
N LEU A 89 -5.84 26.13 -21.34
CA LEU A 89 -4.79 25.78 -22.29
C LEU A 89 -5.32 25.97 -23.71
N GLU A 90 -4.56 26.69 -24.54
CA GLU A 90 -4.89 26.91 -25.96
C GLU A 90 -4.42 25.75 -26.84
N GLY A 91 -3.63 24.83 -26.30
CA GLY A 91 -3.09 23.68 -27.00
C GLY A 91 -2.64 22.57 -26.04
N PHE A 92 -2.27 21.43 -26.61
CA PHE A 92 -1.77 20.29 -25.84
C PHE A 92 -0.36 20.56 -25.30
N ASP A 93 -0.16 20.32 -24.01
CA ASP A 93 1.13 20.34 -23.34
C ASP A 93 1.48 18.91 -22.86
N GLY A 94 2.50 18.33 -23.47
CA GLY A 94 2.94 16.97 -23.17
C GLY A 94 3.62 16.82 -21.81
N GLU A 95 4.30 17.86 -21.31
CA GLU A 95 4.92 17.83 -19.99
C GLU A 95 3.86 17.90 -18.90
N LEU A 96 2.86 18.74 -19.08
CA LEU A 96 1.72 18.83 -18.20
C LEU A 96 0.91 17.53 -18.18
N PHE A 97 0.68 16.95 -19.35
CA PHE A 97 0.02 15.66 -19.46
C PHE A 97 0.78 14.58 -18.70
N ALA A 98 2.10 14.47 -18.91
CA ALA A 98 2.94 13.51 -18.19
C ALA A 98 3.04 13.80 -16.68
N ARG A 99 2.86 15.06 -16.25
CA ARG A 99 2.86 15.43 -14.83
C ARG A 99 1.67 14.84 -14.09
N PHE A 100 0.48 14.92 -14.68
CA PHE A 100 -0.78 14.62 -13.99
C PHE A 100 -1.47 13.32 -14.43
N VAL A 101 -1.24 12.84 -15.65
CA VAL A 101 -1.82 11.60 -16.17
C VAL A 101 -0.89 10.43 -15.89
N GLU A 102 -1.45 9.35 -15.35
CA GLU A 102 -0.76 8.08 -15.09
C GLU A 102 -0.88 7.15 -16.30
N ARG A 103 -2.09 6.98 -16.83
CA ARG A 103 -2.36 6.14 -18.00
C ARG A 103 -3.66 6.52 -18.71
N VAL A 104 -3.78 6.05 -19.95
CA VAL A 104 -5.00 6.16 -20.76
C VAL A 104 -5.67 4.80 -20.85
N LEU A 105 -6.94 4.74 -20.49
CA LEU A 105 -7.79 3.55 -20.57
C LEU A 105 -8.65 3.65 -21.84
N VAL A 106 -8.56 2.67 -22.72
CA VAL A 106 -9.41 2.60 -23.93
C VAL A 106 -10.61 1.72 -23.63
N TYR A 107 -11.79 2.33 -23.43
CA TYR A 107 -13.02 1.57 -23.17
C TYR A 107 -13.69 1.12 -24.47
N SER A 108 -13.67 1.98 -25.49
CA SER A 108 -14.19 1.67 -26.82
C SER A 108 -13.54 2.58 -27.88
N ARG A 109 -13.90 2.39 -29.15
CA ARG A 109 -13.47 3.30 -30.24
C ARG A 109 -13.96 4.75 -30.07
N ALA A 110 -14.95 4.98 -29.22
CA ALA A 110 -15.55 6.30 -29.00
C ALA A 110 -15.42 6.80 -27.56
N GLU A 111 -14.80 6.04 -26.65
CA GLU A 111 -14.68 6.41 -25.23
C GLU A 111 -13.31 6.02 -24.69
N ILE A 112 -12.65 6.99 -24.07
CA ILE A 112 -11.38 6.83 -23.37
C ILE A 112 -11.48 7.39 -21.95
N GLY A 113 -10.59 6.93 -21.07
CA GLY A 113 -10.43 7.45 -19.71
C GLY A 113 -9.00 7.91 -19.48
N PHE A 114 -8.83 9.08 -18.89
CA PHE A 114 -7.54 9.55 -18.39
C PHE A 114 -7.50 9.28 -16.89
N GLU A 115 -6.69 8.31 -16.49
CA GLU A 115 -6.43 8.06 -15.09
C GLU A 115 -5.32 9.01 -14.64
N LEU A 116 -5.64 9.86 -13.68
CA LEU A 116 -4.73 10.83 -13.09
C LEU A 116 -3.96 10.20 -11.93
N LYS A 117 -2.74 10.68 -11.70
CA LYS A 117 -1.89 10.24 -10.57
C LYS A 117 -2.50 10.49 -9.20
N CYS A 118 -3.49 11.37 -9.13
CA CYS A 118 -4.28 11.63 -7.93
C CYS A 118 -5.40 10.60 -7.67
N GLY A 119 -5.53 9.58 -8.53
CA GLY A 119 -6.50 8.49 -8.39
C GLY A 119 -7.87 8.76 -9.03
N ILE A 120 -8.07 9.94 -9.65
CA ILE A 120 -9.29 10.27 -10.38
C ILE A 120 -9.19 9.74 -11.81
N THR A 121 -10.28 9.20 -12.35
CA THR A 121 -10.38 8.86 -13.78
C THR A 121 -11.38 9.78 -14.45
N LEU A 122 -10.93 10.55 -15.45
CA LEU A 122 -11.78 11.41 -16.26
C LEU A 122 -12.15 10.69 -17.55
N LYS A 123 -13.44 10.45 -17.79
CA LYS A 123 -13.92 9.83 -19.02
C LYS A 123 -14.23 10.87 -20.08
N GLU A 124 -13.79 10.61 -21.29
CA GLU A 124 -13.99 11.49 -22.44
C GLU A 124 -14.45 10.71 -23.67
N ARG A 125 -15.35 11.35 -24.42
CA ARG A 125 -15.95 10.79 -25.63
C ARG A 125 -15.23 11.36 -26.86
N LEU A 126 -14.78 10.48 -27.76
CA LEU A 126 -13.99 10.84 -28.94
C LEU A 126 -14.82 11.28 -30.16
N VAL A 127 -16.14 11.31 -30.05
CA VAL A 127 -17.02 11.82 -31.10
C VAL A 127 -17.31 13.31 -30.86
N ARG A 128 -17.16 14.11 -31.92
CA ARG A 128 -17.52 15.53 -31.98
C ARG A 128 -19.00 15.76 -31.71
#